data_AF-A0A0B6XXT9-F1
#
_entry.id   AF-A0A0B6XXT9-F1
#
_cell.length_a   1.000
_cell.length_b   1.000
_cell.length_c   1.000
_cell.angle_alpha   90.00
_cell.angle_beta   90.00
_cell.angle_gamma   90.00
#
_symmetry.space_group_name_H-M   'P 1'
#
loop_
_entity.id
_entity.type
_entity.pdbx_description
1 polymer ?
#
loop_
_entity_poly.entity_id
_entity_poly.type
_entity_poly.pdbx_seq_one_letter_code
_entity_poly.pdbx_strand_id
1 'polypeptide(L)'
;DDHTIQAFQERAQCMIDQYSQYKLEQINEYMNGKITQGENIADNGGLKQSYRAYRKWVEKNGEELELPGIGLGHNQLFFLNYAQIWCGKMRDEEAWRKIRTSVHSL
;
A
#
# COMPACT_ATOMS: atom_id res chain seq x y z
N ASP A 1 1.00 -22.56 -16.98
CA ASP A 1 0.86 -23.93 -16.43
C ASP A 1 0.14 -23.83 -15.09
N ASP A 2 -0.39 -24.93 -14.57
CA ASP A 2 -1.18 -24.94 -13.33
C ASP A 2 -0.36 -24.60 -12.08
N HIS A 3 0.94 -24.91 -12.04
CA HIS A 3 1.80 -24.58 -10.92
C HIS A 3 2.00 -23.06 -10.77
N THR A 4 2.15 -22.34 -11.88
CA THR A 4 2.26 -20.86 -11.86
C THR A 4 0.99 -20.22 -11.31
N ILE A 5 -0.19 -20.73 -11.69
CA ILE A 5 -1.48 -20.23 -11.19
C ILE A 5 -1.60 -20.49 -9.69
N GLN A 6 -1.26 -21.70 -9.24
CA GLN A 6 -1.33 -22.07 -7.83
C GLN A 6 -0.39 -21.21 -6.98
N ALA A 7 0.85 -20.99 -7.42
CA ALA A 7 1.82 -20.16 -6.71
C ALA A 7 1.40 -18.68 -6.65
N PHE A 8 0.73 -18.18 -7.68
CA PHE A 8 0.14 -16.84 -7.65
C PHE A 8 -0.99 -16.77 -6.60
N GLN A 9 -1.92 -17.74 -6.63
CA GLN A 9 -3.05 -17.80 -5.70
C GLN A 9 -2.60 -17.87 -4.24
N GLU A 10 -1.55 -18.65 -3.94
CA GLU A 10 -0.98 -18.75 -2.59
C GLU A 10 -0.47 -17.39 -2.08
N ARG A 11 0.28 -16.65 -2.89
CA ARG A 11 0.78 -15.32 -2.52
C ARG A 11 -0.35 -14.29 -2.43
N ALA A 12 -1.33 -14.39 -3.32
CA ALA A 12 -2.49 -13.52 -3.31
C ALA A 12 -3.38 -13.79 -2.07
N GLN A 13 -3.41 -15.03 -1.57
CA GLN A 13 -4.10 -15.38 -0.33
C GLN A 13 -3.46 -14.72 0.89
N CYS A 14 -2.13 -14.65 0.97
CA CYS A 14 -1.43 -13.93 2.04
C CYS A 14 -1.88 -12.46 2.14
N MET A 15 -2.07 -11.79 1.00
CA MET A 15 -2.60 -10.42 0.96
C MET A 15 -4.06 -10.35 1.42
N ILE A 16 -4.90 -11.32 1.04
CA ILE A 16 -6.29 -11.40 1.55
C ILE A 16 -6.27 -11.50 3.07
N ASP A 17 -5.48 -12.43 3.61
CA ASP A 17 -5.43 -12.73 5.03
C ASP A 17 -4.96 -11.52 5.84
N GLN A 18 -3.89 -10.86 5.38
CA GLN A 18 -3.39 -9.65 6.02
C GLN A 18 -4.43 -8.53 6.03
N TYR A 19 -4.99 -8.18 4.87
CA TYR A 19 -5.88 -7.03 4.79
C TYR A 19 -7.24 -7.28 5.44
N SER A 20 -7.69 -8.53 5.53
CA SER A 20 -8.91 -8.89 6.24
C SER A 20 -8.82 -8.73 7.76
N GLN A 21 -7.61 -8.54 8.31
CA GLN A 21 -7.40 -8.26 9.73
C GLN A 21 -7.53 -6.77 10.07
N TYR A 22 -7.52 -5.88 9.08
CA TYR A 22 -7.67 -4.46 9.33
C TYR A 22 -9.12 -4.12 9.64
N LYS A 23 -9.31 -3.41 10.75
CA LYS A 23 -10.60 -2.97 11.25
C LYS A 23 -10.69 -1.46 11.21
N LEU A 24 -11.74 -0.93 10.58
CA LEU A 24 -12.06 0.49 10.64
C LEU A 24 -12.79 0.76 11.95
N GLU A 25 -12.04 1.19 12.98
CA GLU A 25 -12.58 1.39 14.33
C GLU A 25 -13.76 2.36 14.37
N GLN A 26 -13.76 3.40 13.52
CA GLN A 26 -14.82 4.41 13.46
C GLN A 26 -16.21 3.85 13.11
N ILE A 27 -16.27 2.72 12.39
CA ILE A 27 -17.54 2.03 12.04
C ILE A 27 -17.61 0.59 12.57
N ASN A 28 -16.58 0.15 13.31
CA ASN A 28 -16.48 -1.20 13.88
C ASN A 28 -16.63 -2.33 12.85
N GLU A 29 -16.02 -2.18 11.67
CA GLU A 29 -16.09 -3.17 10.59
C GLU A 29 -14.72 -3.58 10.07
N TYR A 30 -14.62 -4.82 9.59
CA TYR A 30 -13.40 -5.35 8.99
C TYR A 30 -13.36 -5.12 7.48
N MET A 31 -12.15 -4.87 6.98
CA MET A 31 -11.90 -4.80 5.55
C MET A 31 -12.15 -6.16 4.88
N ASN A 32 -12.71 -6.14 3.67
CA ASN A 32 -12.84 -7.34 2.87
C ASN A 32 -11.60 -7.51 1.99
N GLY A 33 -10.59 -8.23 2.49
CA GLY A 33 -9.32 -8.43 1.78
C GLY A 33 -9.47 -9.13 0.43
N LYS A 34 -10.56 -9.88 0.21
CA LYS A 34 -10.85 -10.53 -1.08
C LYS A 34 -11.32 -9.52 -2.13
N ILE A 35 -12.17 -8.57 -1.77
CA ILE A 35 -12.61 -7.51 -2.70
C ILE A 35 -11.45 -6.57 -3.05
N THR A 36 -10.60 -6.25 -2.07
CA THR A 36 -9.50 -5.31 -2.26
C THR A 36 -8.20 -5.95 -2.77
N GLN A 37 -8.19 -7.26 -3.01
CA GLN A 37 -6.98 -8.03 -3.31
C GLN A 37 -6.18 -7.44 -4.49
N GLY A 38 -6.86 -7.09 -5.58
CA GLY A 38 -6.21 -6.58 -6.79
C GLY A 38 -5.41 -5.30 -6.53
N GLU A 39 -6.05 -4.30 -5.92
CA GLU A 39 -5.41 -3.02 -5.58
C GLU A 39 -4.34 -3.21 -4.49
N ASN A 40 -4.58 -4.05 -3.49
CA ASN A 40 -3.57 -4.34 -2.47
C ASN A 40 -2.29 -4.95 -3.06
N ILE A 41 -2.43 -5.84 -4.06
CA ILE A 41 -1.29 -6.39 -4.80
C ILE A 41 -0.62 -5.29 -5.63
N ALA A 42 -1.39 -4.42 -6.28
CA ALA A 42 -0.88 -3.31 -7.07
C ALA A 42 -0.09 -2.31 -6.23
N ASP A 43 -0.60 -1.90 -5.07
CA ASP A 43 0.06 -0.97 -4.14
C ASP A 43 1.39 -1.53 -3.64
N ASN A 44 1.39 -2.76 -3.12
CA ASN A 44 2.60 -3.42 -2.61
C ASN A 44 3.62 -3.65 -3.74
N GLY A 45 3.16 -4.07 -4.92
CA GLY A 45 3.99 -4.27 -6.10
C GLY A 45 4.60 -2.96 -6.58
N GLY A 46 3.79 -1.93 -6.75
CA GLY A 46 4.17 -0.61 -7.24
C GLY A 46 5.16 0.09 -6.31
N LEU A 47 4.90 0.08 -5.00
CA LEU A 47 5.82 0.65 -4.00
C LEU A 47 7.16 -0.08 -4.01
N LYS A 48 7.15 -1.42 -4.07
CA LYS A 48 8.37 -2.23 -4.14
C LYS A 48 9.19 -1.93 -5.40
N GLN A 49 8.56 -1.81 -6.56
CA GLN A 49 9.27 -1.53 -7.81
C GLN A 49 9.80 -0.09 -7.87
N SER A 50 9.00 0.89 -7.44
CA SER A 50 9.42 2.30 -7.40
C SER A 50 10.59 2.51 -6.44
N TYR A 51 10.58 1.88 -5.26
CA TYR A 51 11.71 1.97 -4.33
C TYR A 51 12.99 1.34 -4.90
N ARG A 52 12.87 0.18 -5.57
CA ARG A 52 14.01 -0.45 -6.26
C ARG A 52 14.55 0.43 -7.38
N ALA A 53 13.67 1.10 -8.13
CA ALA A 53 14.08 2.04 -9.16
C ALA A 53 14.82 3.24 -8.55
N TYR A 54 14.31 3.78 -7.44
CA TYR A 54 14.96 4.86 -6.70
C TYR A 54 16.36 4.46 -6.22
N ARG A 55 16.52 3.29 -5.58
CA ARG A 55 17.83 2.81 -5.12
C ARG A 55 18.82 2.61 -6.28
N LYS A 56 18.38 2.06 -7.41
CA LYS A 56 19.23 1.95 -8.62
C LYS A 56 19.63 3.32 -9.18
N TRP A 57 18.75 4.30 -9.10
CA TRP A 57 19.07 5.66 -9.51
C TRP A 57 20.13 6.27 -8.58
N VAL A 58 20.00 6.09 -7.26
CA VAL A 58 20.99 6.53 -6.27
C VAL A 58 22.35 5.84 -6.49
N GLU A 59 22.37 4.53 -6.74
CA GLU A 59 23.60 3.79 -7.06
C GLU A 59 24.34 4.36 -8.28
N LYS A 60 23.60 4.87 -9.27
CA LYS A 60 24.16 5.42 -10.51
C LYS A 60 24.57 6.89 -10.37
N ASN A 61 23.85 7.68 -9.58
CA ASN A 61 23.96 9.15 -9.58
C ASN A 61 24.48 9.74 -8.26
N GLY A 62 24.60 8.93 -7.19
CA GLY A 62 24.89 9.38 -5.84
C GLY A 62 23.62 9.71 -5.05
N GLU A 63 23.78 9.91 -3.74
CA GLU A 63 22.70 10.36 -2.85
C GLU A 63 22.41 11.86 -3.07
N GLU A 64 21.14 12.24 -2.95
CA GLU A 64 20.68 13.63 -3.11
C GLU A 64 20.99 14.49 -1.86
N LEU A 65 20.95 15.82 -2.01
CA LEU A 65 21.11 16.74 -0.89
C LEU A 65 19.89 16.71 0.04
N GLU A 66 20.13 16.63 1.35
CA GLU A 66 19.06 16.55 2.34
C GLU A 66 18.10 17.75 2.29
N LEU A 67 16.81 17.46 2.52
CA LEU A 67 15.80 18.52 2.61
C LEU A 67 15.97 19.31 3.91
N PRO A 68 16.04 20.66 3.84
CA PRO A 68 16.21 21.48 5.03
C PRO A 68 14.98 21.39 5.95
N GLY A 69 15.23 21.28 7.26
CA GLY A 69 14.19 21.36 8.29
C GLY A 69 13.37 20.10 8.55
N ILE A 70 13.60 18.99 7.82
CA ILE A 70 12.85 17.74 8.01
C ILE A 70 13.62 16.72 8.87
N GLY A 71 14.95 16.68 8.78
CA GLY A 71 15.79 15.75 9.56
C GLY A 71 15.58 14.26 9.21
N LEU A 72 15.11 13.98 7.99
CA LEU A 72 14.91 12.63 7.46
C LEU A 72 15.82 12.39 6.24
N GLY A 73 16.43 11.22 6.18
CA GLY A 73 17.18 10.79 5.00
C GLY A 73 16.27 10.43 3.84
N HIS A 74 16.79 10.41 2.61
CA HIS A 74 15.95 10.23 1.42
C HIS A 74 15.18 8.91 1.35
N ASN A 75 15.72 7.82 1.91
CA ASN A 75 14.96 6.57 2.02
C ASN A 75 13.72 6.72 2.90
N GLN A 76 13.80 7.50 3.98
CA GLN A 76 12.65 7.79 4.84
C GLN A 76 11.69 8.74 4.14
N LEU A 77 12.22 9.76 3.44
CA LEU A 77 11.42 10.70 2.66
C LEU A 77 10.64 10.01 1.54
N PHE A 78 11.21 9.00 0.90
CA PHE A 78 10.54 8.19 -0.11
C PHE A 78 9.23 7.59 0.45
N PHE A 79 9.31 6.92 1.59
CA PHE A 79 8.13 6.32 2.22
C PHE A 79 7.19 7.36 2.82
N LEU A 80 7.71 8.46 3.37
CA LEU A 80 6.90 9.57 3.85
C LEU A 80 6.08 10.20 2.73
N ASN A 81 6.69 10.44 1.56
CA ASN A 81 6.02 10.99 0.40
C ASN A 81 4.93 10.04 -0.14
N TYR A 82 5.23 8.73 -0.21
CA TYR A 82 4.22 7.73 -0.56
C TYR A 82 3.02 7.77 0.41
N ALA A 83 3.27 7.79 1.72
CA ALA A 83 2.21 7.83 2.72
C ALA A 83 1.36 9.12 2.64
N GLN A 84 1.99 10.26 2.33
CA GLN A 84 1.30 11.55 2.22
C GLN A 84 0.27 11.59 1.08
N ILE A 85 0.44 10.82 0.02
CA ILE A 85 -0.55 10.70 -1.07
C ILE A 85 -1.89 10.16 -0.53
N TRP A 86 -1.84 9.34 0.52
CA TRP A 86 -3.01 8.71 1.14
C TRP A 86 -3.55 9.49 2.33
N CYS A 87 -3.03 10.68 2.62
CA CYS A 87 -3.58 11.54 3.68
C CYS A 87 -5.02 11.93 3.34
N GLY A 88 -5.96 11.44 4.13
CA GLY A 88 -7.38 11.77 4.00
C GLY A 88 -8.15 11.38 5.25
N LYS A 89 -9.35 11.95 5.40
CA LYS A 89 -10.33 11.47 6.39
C LYS A 89 -11.67 11.28 5.70
N MET A 90 -12.49 10.42 6.28
CA MET A 90 -13.79 10.06 5.74
C MET A 90 -14.84 10.16 6.84
N ARG A 91 -16.06 10.57 6.46
CA ARG A 91 -17.22 10.52 7.37
C ARG A 91 -17.66 9.07 7.56
N ASP A 92 -18.28 8.76 8.69
CA ASP A 92 -18.68 7.39 9.02
C ASP A 92 -19.65 6.80 7.98
N GLU A 93 -20.58 7.60 7.45
CA GLU A 93 -21.53 7.14 6.42
C GLU A 93 -20.82 6.75 5.11
N GLU A 94 -19.79 7.52 4.75
CA GLU A 94 -19.00 7.26 3.56
C GLU A 94 -18.05 6.07 3.76
N ALA A 95 -17.52 5.88 4.97
CA ALA A 95 -16.74 4.70 5.33
C ALA A 95 -17.59 3.42 5.24
N TRP A 96 -18.81 3.47 5.78
CA TRP A 96 -19.80 2.37 5.67
C TRP A 96 -20.15 2.02 4.24
N ARG A 97 -20.26 3.03 3.37
CA ARG A 97 -20.53 2.83 1.95
C ARG A 97 -19.31 2.20 1.26
N LYS A 98 -18.14 2.82 1.42
CA LYS A 98 -16.92 2.41 0.72
C LYS A 98 -16.43 1.04 1.13
N ILE A 99 -16.53 0.64 2.41
CA ILE A 99 -16.04 -0.69 2.84
C ILE A 99 -16.77 -1.85 2.13
N ARG A 100 -17.97 -1.60 1.60
CA ARG A 100 -18.78 -2.58 0.86
C ARG A 100 -18.64 -2.47 -0.66
N THR A 101 -18.30 -1.29 -1.19
CA THR A 101 -18.34 -1.04 -2.65
C THR A 101 -16.98 -0.71 -3.27
N SER A 102 -16.01 -0.29 -2.47
CA SER A 102 -14.67 0.08 -2.95
C SER A 102 -13.81 -1.16 -3.19
N VAL A 103 -13.02 -1.12 -4.26
CA VAL A 103 -11.95 -2.10 -4.51
C VAL A 103 -10.60 -1.66 -3.94
N HIS A 104 -10.47 -0.39 -3.53
CA HIS A 104 -9.30 0.11 -2.82
C HIS A 104 -9.51 -0.01 -1.32
N SER A 105 -8.45 -0.35 -0.60
CA SER A 105 -8.43 -0.27 0.86
C SER A 105 -8.59 1.19 1.33
N LEU A 106 -9.19 1.36 2.52
CA LEU A 106 -9.55 2.66 3.09
C LEU A 106 -8.56 3.13 4.13
#